data_AF-Q56ZM3-F1
#
_entry.id   AF-Q56ZM3-F1
#
_cell.length_a   1.000
_cell.length_b   1.000
_cell.length_c   1.000
_cell.angle_alpha   90.00
_cell.angle_beta   90.00
_cell.angle_gamma   90.00
#
_symmetry.space_group_name_H-M   'P 1'
#
loop_
_entity.id
_entity.type
_entity.pdbx_description
1 polymer ?
#
loop_
_entity_poly.entity_id
_entity_poly.type
_entity_poly.pdbx_seq_one_letter_code
_entity_poly.pdbx_strand_id
1 'polypeptide(L)' 'MAHDLKEMLGTKATLKVIQKTSHIPQTEKSKEFNGFVMSFLLPPSPSP' A
#
# COMPACT_ATOMS: atom_id res chain seq x y z
N MET A 1 2.80 2.33 -15.57
CA MET A 1 1.46 1.74 -15.32
C MET A 1 0.90 2.04 -13.93
N ALA A 2 1.52 1.57 -12.83
CA ALA A 2 0.99 1.84 -11.48
C ALA A 2 0.98 3.34 -11.12
N HIS A 3 2.00 4.10 -11.55
CA HIS A 3 2.07 5.55 -11.37
C HIS A 3 1.04 6.28 -12.23
N ASP A 4 0.88 5.90 -13.50
CA ASP A 4 -0.11 6.48 -14.41
C ASP A 4 -1.54 6.29 -13.87
N LEU A 5 -1.85 5.10 -13.34
CA LEU A 5 -3.14 4.84 -12.69
C LEU A 5 -3.34 5.73 -11.45
N LYS A 6 -2.29 5.93 -10.65
CA LYS A 6 -2.34 6.82 -9.48
C LYS A 6 -2.60 8.28 -9.88
N GLU A 7 -2.03 8.72 -11.00
CA GLU A 7 -2.27 10.06 -11.56
C GLU A 7 -3.72 10.21 -12.00
N MET A 8 -4.27 9.24 -12.73
CA MET A 8 -5.68 9.24 -13.17
C MET A 8 -6.67 9.24 -12.00
N LEU A 9 -6.37 8.53 -10.91
CA LEU A 9 -7.24 8.47 -9.72
C LEU A 9 -7.18 9.73 -8.85
N GLY A 10 -6.21 10.62 -9.08
CA GLY A 10 -6.09 11.91 -8.39
C GLY A 10 -5.60 11.82 -6.94
N THR A 11 -5.75 12.92 -6.21
CA THR A 11 -5.06 13.17 -4.92
C THR A 11 -5.54 12.31 -3.75
N LYS A 12 -6.77 11.79 -3.80
CA LYS A 12 -7.36 10.95 -2.74
C LYS A 12 -6.91 9.48 -2.79
N ALA A 13 -6.24 9.05 -3.85
CA ALA A 13 -5.62 7.73 -3.92
C ALA A 13 -4.24 7.75 -3.24
N THR A 14 -3.75 6.58 -2.84
CA THR A 14 -2.38 6.36 -2.34
C THR A 14 -1.76 5.20 -3.09
N LEU A 15 -0.48 5.30 -3.46
CA LEU A 15 0.29 4.23 -4.11
C LEU A 15 1.44 3.77 -3.21
N LYS A 16 1.54 2.46 -2.98
CA LYS A 16 2.67 1.81 -2.31
C LYS A 16 3.20 0.71 -3.22
N VAL A 17 4.51 0.71 -3.48
CA VAL A 17 5.19 -0.29 -4.31
C VAL A 17 5.99 -1.21 -3.41
N ILE A 18 5.67 -2.50 -3.45
CA ILE A 18 6.44 -3.55 -2.76
C ILE A 18 7.46 -4.09 -3.77
N GLN A 19 8.74 -3.85 -3.53
CA GLN A 19 9.79 -4.32 -4.44
C GLN A 19 10.11 -5.80 -4.21
N LYS A 20 10.73 -6.45 -5.21
CA LYS A 20 11.18 -7.85 -5.13
C LYS A 20 10.04 -8.83 -4.82
N THR A 21 8.89 -8.59 -5.44
CA THR A 21 7.73 -9.49 -5.43
C THR A 21 7.21 -9.64 -6.85
N SER A 22 6.57 -10.77 -7.12
CA SER A 22 5.85 -11.02 -8.36
C SER A 22 4.38 -10.64 -8.16
N HIS A 23 3.45 -11.53 -8.53
CA HIS A 23 2.02 -11.24 -8.59
C HIS A 23 1.26 -11.48 -7.27
N ILE A 24 1.90 -12.08 -6.25
CA ILE A 24 1.27 -12.45 -4.98
C ILE A 24 2.00 -11.87 -3.74
N PRO A 25 2.17 -10.54 -3.65
CA PRO A 25 2.91 -9.89 -2.57
C PRO A 25 2.31 -10.16 -1.17
N GLN A 26 1.02 -10.46 -1.08
CA GLN A 26 0.34 -10.86 0.16
C GLN A 26 0.89 -12.17 0.74
N THR A 27 1.45 -13.04 -0.10
CA THR A 27 2.07 -14.31 0.31
C THR A 27 3.58 -14.17 0.40
N GLU A 28 4.23 -13.58 -0.62
CA GLU A 28 5.69 -13.46 -0.71
C GLU A 28 6.28 -12.51 0.34
N LYS A 29 5.55 -11.45 0.69
CA LYS A 29 5.95 -10.41 1.65
C LYS A 29 4.80 -10.00 2.57
N SER A 30 4.14 -11.00 3.13
CA SER A 30 2.95 -10.85 3.99
C SER A 30 3.09 -9.79 5.08
N LYS A 31 4.25 -9.71 5.76
CA LYS A 31 4.49 -8.70 6.81
C LYS A 31 4.45 -7.27 6.27
N GLU A 32 5.12 -7.01 5.16
CA GLU A 32 5.18 -5.67 4.54
C GLU A 32 3.81 -5.30 3.95
N PHE A 33 3.18 -6.24 3.23
CA PHE A 33 1.84 -6.08 2.68
C PHE A 33 0.80 -5.78 3.76
N ASN A 34 0.73 -6.60 4.82
CA ASN A 34 -0.22 -6.41 5.91
C ASN A 34 0.04 -5.11 6.67
N GLY A 35 1.30 -4.69 6.81
CA GLY A 35 1.64 -3.39 7.37
C GLY A 35 0.98 -2.25 6.60
N PHE A 36 1.07 -2.24 5.27
CA PHE A 36 0.43 -1.21 4.44
C PHE A 36 -1.11 -1.27 4.52
N VAL A 37 -1.70 -2.46 4.50
CA VAL A 37 -3.16 -2.62 4.60
C VAL A 37 -3.66 -2.10 5.94
N MET A 38 -3.01 -2.46 7.05
CA MET A 38 -3.41 -2.01 8.37
C MET A 38 -3.26 -0.50 8.54
N SER A 39 -2.15 0.09 8.07
CA SER A 39 -1.97 1.55 8.08
C SER A 39 -2.98 2.30 7.22
N PHE A 40 -3.54 1.66 6.17
CA PHE A 40 -4.57 2.27 5.34
C PHE A 40 -5.97 2.17 5.98
N LEU A 41 -6.29 1.04 6.61
CA LEU A 41 -7.61 0.79 7.19
C LEU A 41 -7.81 1.45 8.56
N LEU A 42 -6.74 1.56 9.34
CA LEU A 42 -6.81 2.07 10.70
C LEU A 42 -6.55 3.59 10.72
N PRO A 43 -7.26 4.34 11.59
CA PRO A 43 -6.92 5.74 11.82
C PRO A 43 -5.50 5.84 12.41
N PRO A 44 -4.79 6.96 12.18
CA PRO A 44 -3.52 7.21 12.84
C PRO A 44 -3.71 7.08 14.35
N SER A 45 -2.88 6.27 15.01
CA SER A 45 -2.93 6.15 16.47
C SER A 45 -2.70 7.54 17.07
N PRO A 46 -3.51 7.99 18.03
CA PRO A 46 -3.21 9.21 18.74
C PRO A 46 -1.83 9.08 19.37
N SER A 47 -0.92 9.99 19.03
CA SER A 47 0.38 10.10 19.68
C SER A 47 0.16 10.29 21.19
N PRO A 48 0.91 9.59 22.06
CA PRO A 48 0.83 9.80 23.51
C PRO A 48 1.27 11.22 23.92
#